data_AF-D3T8H1-F1
#
_entry.id   AF-D3T8H1-F1
#
_cell.length_a   1.000
_cell.length_b   1.000
_cell.length_c   1.000
_cell.angle_alpha   90.00
_cell.angle_beta   90.00
_cell.angle_gamma   90.00
#
_symmetry.space_group_name_H-M   'P 1'
#
loop_
_entity.id
_entity.type
_entity.pdbx_description
1 polymer ?
#
loop_
_entity_poly.entity_id
_entity_poly.type
_entity_poly.pdbx_seq_one_letter_code
_entity_poly.pdbx_strand_id
1 'polypeptide(L)'
;MMRMMYGWGWGYGIGGFIWNIVWMAIEIGLIVAAIYLIVLLFRGTKNRNKEKDAIEILKERYARGEISEEEYLERKKRLEEK
;
A
#
# COMPACT_ATOMS: atom_id res chain seq x y z
N MET A 1 5.19 -4.05 -59.26
CA MET A 1 5.63 -4.26 -57.87
C MET A 1 4.41 -4.59 -57.02
N MET A 2 4.10 -5.88 -56.87
CA MET A 2 2.99 -6.31 -56.01
C MET A 2 3.46 -6.25 -54.55
N ARG A 3 2.77 -5.45 -53.74
CA ARG A 3 2.87 -5.44 -52.28
C ARG A 3 2.66 -6.88 -51.79
N MET A 4 3.68 -7.44 -51.16
CA MET A 4 3.56 -8.68 -50.40
C MET A 4 2.69 -8.41 -49.16
N MET A 5 1.38 -8.54 -49.31
CA MET A 5 0.48 -8.86 -48.21
C MET A 5 0.65 -10.34 -47.90
N TYR A 6 1.63 -10.70 -47.06
CA TYR A 6 1.57 -11.96 -46.34
C TYR A 6 0.88 -11.69 -45.02
N GLY A 7 -0.44 -11.94 -45.07
CA GLY A 7 -1.35 -11.80 -43.97
C GLY A 7 -0.84 -12.49 -42.71
N TRP A 8 -1.00 -11.76 -41.62
CA TRP A 8 -1.20 -12.25 -40.27
C TRP A 8 -1.80 -13.66 -40.24
N GLY A 9 -0.92 -14.64 -39.99
CA GLY A 9 -1.28 -16.04 -39.80
C GLY A 9 -0.56 -16.62 -38.61
N TRP A 10 -0.54 -15.91 -37.48
CA TRP A 10 -0.02 -16.44 -36.22
C TRP A 10 -1.10 -16.34 -35.15
N GLY A 11 -1.78 -17.46 -34.87
CA GLY A 11 -2.41 -17.69 -33.56
C GLY A 11 -3.93 -17.70 -33.45
N TYR A 12 -4.67 -18.33 -34.36
CA TYR A 12 -6.10 -18.70 -34.13
C TYR A 12 -6.28 -20.19 -33.83
N GLY A 13 -5.35 -20.78 -33.06
CA GLY A 13 -5.47 -22.14 -32.52
C GLY A 13 -5.58 -22.12 -30.99
N ILE A 14 -5.82 -23.28 -30.37
CA ILE A 14 -5.90 -23.43 -28.90
C ILE A 14 -4.70 -22.81 -28.18
N GLY A 15 -3.50 -22.88 -28.78
CA GLY A 15 -2.29 -22.24 -28.23
C GLY A 15 -2.35 -20.70 -28.22
N GLY A 16 -2.99 -20.07 -29.21
CA GLY A 16 -3.21 -18.62 -29.24
C GLY A 16 -4.25 -18.16 -28.22
N PHE A 17 -5.29 -18.98 -28.00
CA PHE A 17 -6.28 -18.74 -26.95
C PHE A 17 -5.66 -18.81 -25.55
N ILE A 18 -4.87 -19.86 -25.26
CA ILE A 18 -4.16 -19.99 -23.98
C ILE A 18 -3.19 -18.82 -23.78
N TRP A 19 -2.44 -18.44 -24.81
CA TRP A 19 -1.52 -17.31 -24.75
C TRP A 19 -2.25 -16.00 -24.42
N ASN A 20 -3.40 -15.74 -25.05
CA ASN A 20 -4.22 -14.56 -24.77
C ASN A 20 -4.73 -14.53 -23.32
N ILE A 21 -5.20 -15.67 -22.79
CA ILE A 21 -5.65 -15.78 -21.40
C ILE A 21 -4.50 -15.53 -20.41
N VAL A 22 -3.29 -16.03 -20.69
CA VAL A 22 -2.11 -15.78 -19.84
C VAL A 22 -1.78 -14.29 -19.79
N TRP A 23 -1.77 -13.60 -20.93
CA TRP A 23 -1.54 -12.15 -20.96
C TRP A 23 -2.62 -11.37 -20.21
N MET A 24 -3.89 -11.75 -20.38
CA MET A 24 -5.00 -11.14 -19.64
C MET A 24 -4.87 -11.35 -18.13
N ALA A 25 -4.45 -12.54 -17.68
CA ALA A 25 -4.22 -12.83 -16.28
C ALA A 25 -3.07 -11.99 -15.69
N ILE A 26 -2.00 -11.75 -16.47
CA ILE A 26 -0.90 -10.87 -16.08
C ILE A 26 -1.38 -9.44 -15.87
N GLU A 27 -2.16 -8.89 -16.80
CA GLU A 27 -2.71 -7.53 -16.69
C GLU A 27 -3.58 -7.37 -15.43
N ILE A 28 -4.49 -8.32 -15.19
CA ILE A 28 -5.33 -8.33 -13.98
C ILE A 28 -4.46 -8.46 -12.73
N GLY A 29 -3.45 -9.34 -12.76
CA GLY A 29 -2.50 -9.51 -11.66
C GLY A 29 -1.75 -8.23 -11.32
N LEU A 30 -1.33 -7.45 -12.32
CA LEU A 30 -0.68 -6.16 -12.12
C LEU A 30 -1.62 -5.13 -11.46
N ILE A 31 -2.90 -5.08 -11.88
CA ILE A 31 -3.90 -4.20 -11.26
C ILE A 31 -4.11 -4.57 -9.79
N VAL A 32 -4.30 -5.87 -9.51
CA VAL A 32 -4.48 -6.36 -8.13
C VAL A 32 -3.26 -6.07 -7.28
N ALA A 33 -2.04 -6.29 -7.80
CA ALA A 33 -0.80 -5.98 -7.11
C ALA A 33 -0.67 -4.47 -6.82
N ALA A 34 -1.02 -3.61 -7.77
CA ALA A 34 -1.00 -2.17 -7.59
C ALA A 34 -1.98 -1.73 -6.48
N ILE A 35 -3.23 -2.23 -6.51
CA ILE A 35 -4.22 -1.95 -5.46
C ILE A 35 -3.73 -2.47 -4.11
N TYR A 36 -3.18 -3.68 -4.06
CA TYR A 36 -2.66 -4.27 -2.83
C TYR A 36 -1.51 -3.42 -2.24
N LEU A 37 -0.57 -2.97 -3.07
CA LEU A 37 0.53 -2.09 -2.64
C LEU A 37 0.00 -0.75 -2.11
N ILE A 38 -0.97 -0.14 -2.80
CA ILE A 38 -1.63 1.08 -2.35
C ILE A 38 -2.24 0.85 -0.96
N VAL A 39 -3.05 -0.20 -0.80
CA VAL A 39 -3.69 -0.54 0.48
C VAL A 39 -2.65 -0.80 1.58
N LEU A 40 -1.55 -1.49 1.25
CA LEU A 40 -0.47 -1.77 2.20
C LEU A 40 0.22 -0.49 2.67
N LEU A 41 0.49 0.45 1.77
CA LEU A 41 1.06 1.75 2.11
C LEU A 41 0.12 2.55 3.03
N PHE A 42 -1.18 2.60 2.71
CA PHE A 42 -2.17 3.30 3.53
C PHE A 42 -2.41 2.61 4.90
N ARG A 43 -2.28 1.29 4.99
CA ARG A 43 -2.37 0.56 6.27
C ARG A 43 -1.09 0.72 7.11
N GLY A 44 0.09 0.81 6.48
CA GLY A 44 1.37 1.00 7.14
C GLY A 44 1.53 2.38 7.80
N THR A 45 0.86 3.41 7.30
CA THR A 45 0.89 4.75 7.92
C THR A 45 0.03 4.87 9.18
N LYS A 46 -0.95 3.97 9.36
CA LYS A 46 -1.92 4.07 10.47
C LYS A 46 -1.33 3.73 11.85
N ASN A 47 -0.22 2.99 11.92
CA ASN A 47 0.44 2.72 13.20
C ASN A 47 1.37 3.86 13.63
N ARG A 48 2.16 4.44 12.72
CA ARG A 48 3.03 5.59 13.04
C ARG A 48 2.24 6.85 13.39
N ASN A 49 1.06 7.07 12.80
CA ASN A 49 0.24 8.23 13.17
C ASN A 49 -0.39 8.07 14.56
N LYS A 50 -0.79 6.87 14.98
CA LYS A 50 -1.38 6.67 16.32
C LYS A 50 -0.41 7.00 17.46
N GLU A 51 0.87 6.67 17.31
CA GLU A 51 1.90 7.04 18.31
C GLU A 51 2.13 8.54 18.37
N LYS A 52 2.22 9.19 17.19
CA LYS A 52 2.33 10.65 17.12
C LYS A 52 1.12 11.33 17.76
N ASP A 53 -0.09 10.87 17.44
CA ASP A 53 -1.34 11.36 18.02
C ASP A 53 -1.34 11.17 19.55
N ALA A 54 -0.87 10.03 20.06
CA ALA A 54 -0.82 9.76 21.50
C ALA A 54 0.15 10.67 22.26
N ILE A 55 1.34 10.92 21.71
CA ILE A 55 2.33 11.84 22.28
C ILE A 55 1.82 13.29 22.23
N GLU A 56 1.15 13.67 21.13
CA GLU A 56 0.57 15.00 20.96
C GLU A 56 -0.57 15.26 21.97
N ILE A 57 -1.43 14.26 22.20
CA ILE A 57 -2.47 14.31 23.25
C ILE A 57 -1.84 14.45 24.64
N LEU A 58 -0.77 13.71 24.95
CA LEU A 58 -0.09 13.83 26.25
C LEU A 58 0.50 15.23 26.46
N LYS A 59 1.10 15.81 25.41
CA LYS A 59 1.66 17.16 25.45
C LYS A 59 0.58 18.22 25.70
N GLU A 60 -0.59 18.07 25.09
CA GLU A 60 -1.71 19.01 25.29
C GLU A 60 -2.23 18.97 26.73
N ARG A 61 -2.37 17.77 27.32
CA ARG A 61 -2.80 17.62 28.72
C ARG A 61 -1.79 18.18 29.72
N TYR A 62 -0.50 18.01 29.44
CA TYR A 62 0.56 18.61 30.25
C TYR A 62 0.52 20.14 30.19
N ALA A 63 0.34 20.71 28.99
CA ALA A 63 0.22 22.17 28.81
C ALA A 63 -1.02 22.75 29.52
N ARG A 64 -2.10 21.96 29.61
CA ARG A 64 -3.31 22.29 30.38
C ARG A 64 -3.14 22.12 31.91
N GLY A 65 -2.04 21.50 32.35
CA GLY A 65 -1.81 21.17 33.76
C GLY A 65 -2.68 20.01 34.28
N GLU A 66 -3.29 19.22 33.40
CA GLU A 66 -4.12 18.07 33.77
C GLU A 66 -3.28 16.86 34.24
N ILE A 67 -2.00 16.82 33.89
CA ILE A 67 -1.04 15.78 34.29
C ILE A 67 0.26 16.44 34.77
N SER A 68 0.95 15.78 35.71
CA SER A 68 2.27 16.24 36.17
C SER A 68 3.38 15.94 35.16
N GLU A 69 4.53 16.59 35.32
CA GLU A 69 5.71 16.35 34.49
C GLU A 69 6.20 14.89 34.59
N GLU A 70 6.16 14.31 35.79
CA GLU A 70 6.53 12.91 36.03
C GLU A 70 5.60 11.94 35.29
N GLU A 71 4.28 12.19 35.32
CA GLU A 71 3.29 11.37 34.62
C GLU A 71 3.43 11.50 33.09
N TYR A 72 3.75 12.69 32.58
CA TYR A 72 4.04 12.91 31.17
C TYR A 72 5.29 12.14 30.72
N LEU A 73 6.40 12.26 31.46
CA LEU A 73 7.66 11.60 31.14
C LEU A 73 7.55 10.07 31.18
N GLU A 74 6.88 9.52 32.19
CA GLU A 74 6.68 8.07 32.34
C GLU A 74 5.84 7.49 31.19
N ARG A 75 4.76 8.19 30.79
CA ARG A 75 3.90 7.75 29.67
C ARG A 75 4.55 7.94 28.31
N LYS A 76 5.29 9.03 28.11
CA LYS A 76 6.05 9.26 26.88
C LYS A 76 7.09 8.15 26.67
N LYS A 77 7.87 7.82 27.69
CA LYS A 77 8.89 6.76 27.62
C LYS A 77 8.28 5.40 27.26
N ARG A 78 7.14 5.04 27.86
CA ARG A 78 6.41 3.81 27.53
C ARG A 78 5.85 3.76 26.10
N LEU A 79 5.57 4.91 25.48
CA LEU A 79 5.10 4.99 24.09
C LEU A 79 6.25 5.00 23.08
N GLU A 80 7.44 5.47 23.46
CA GLU A 80 8.63 5.45 22.60
C GLU A 80 9.37 4.10 22.63
N GLU A 81 9.20 3.29 23.68
CA GLU A 81 9.84 1.96 23.84
C GLU A 81 9.04 0.80 23.20
N LYS A 82 7.91 1.06 22.54
CA LYS A 82 7.01 0.04 21.97
C LYS A 82 7.21 -0.15 20.46
#